data_AF-B9TE01-F1
#
_entry.id   AF-B9TE01-F1
#
_cell.length_a   1.000
_cell.length_b   1.000
_cell.length_c   1.000
_cell.angle_alpha   90.00
_cell.angle_beta   90.00
_cell.angle_gamma   90.00
#
_symmetry.space_group_name_H-M   'P 1'
#
loop_
_entity.id
_entity.type
_entity.pdbx_description
1 polymer ?
#
loop_
_entity_poly.entity_id
_entity_poly.type
_entity_poly.pdbx_seq_one_letter_code
_entity_poly.pdbx_strand_id
1 'polypeptide(L)'
;MSVVAVALAQAFTGHAYAQQAEANTVVVTGIRASAQSSLAIKRDTMEVVDSITADDIGKLPDPNVTETMTRIPGVQGYRYGGEGASPVGQGSGVTIRGLSGQTASEVNGRAYFTAGSREFNLEGAIPGMVAGIDVYKNPSAEHIEGAIGGLVNIRTRNPSDFKGLTGALNIGGRYNDLAKKGNPEVFGMIANRWNLQGGGRIGVLAAAVFQQSTGRSDNNPANGGANYKRAVRADSAEYASLAAANTTNDPSRPMSQYVGRTDVSYLASVPTLPTSTTAGAYMPNLAGLTQEQIGNIMAAPAITNNVFQETIMRTRRGMNLAADWRVDNTLRFYVDTNYTYYLYHQNYRGLNSSDINAQANNVQNLQTRRST
;
A
#
# COMPACT_ATOMS: atom_id res chain seq x y z
N MET A 1 -0.95 -35.24 17.21
CA MET A 1 -1.42 -36.24 16.23
C MET A 1 -0.41 -36.27 15.10
N SER A 2 0.29 -37.39 14.93
CA SER A 2 1.34 -37.58 13.94
C SER A 2 0.70 -38.00 12.61
N VAL A 3 0.98 -37.31 11.51
CA VAL A 3 0.45 -37.64 10.17
C VAL A 3 1.56 -38.32 9.38
N VAL A 4 1.33 -39.59 9.05
CA VAL A 4 2.21 -40.46 8.26
C VAL A 4 1.98 -40.17 6.78
N ALA A 5 3.04 -39.89 6.03
CA ALA A 5 3.03 -39.79 4.57
C ALA A 5 3.31 -41.18 3.96
N VAL A 6 2.38 -41.70 3.15
CA VAL A 6 2.56 -42.93 2.37
C VAL A 6 2.90 -42.54 0.93
N ALA A 7 4.08 -42.92 0.46
CA ALA A 7 4.51 -42.81 -0.94
C ALA A 7 4.44 -44.19 -1.60
N LEU A 8 3.62 -44.33 -2.63
CA LEU A 8 3.56 -45.51 -3.51
C LEU A 8 4.50 -45.28 -4.70
N ALA A 9 5.59 -46.05 -4.77
CA ALA A 9 6.47 -46.09 -5.93
C ALA A 9 5.98 -47.18 -6.91
N GLN A 10 5.57 -46.79 -8.11
CA GLN A 10 5.36 -47.73 -9.22
C GLN A 10 6.62 -47.75 -10.10
N ALA A 11 7.22 -48.94 -10.23
CA ALA A 11 8.36 -49.20 -11.09
C ALA A 11 7.91 -49.29 -12.56
N PHE A 12 8.50 -48.50 -13.44
CA PHE A 12 8.38 -48.65 -14.89
C PHE A 12 9.68 -49.24 -15.45
N THR A 13 9.57 -50.43 -16.02
CA THR A 13 10.60 -51.11 -16.82
C THR A 13 10.83 -50.36 -18.13
N GLY A 14 12.09 -50.05 -18.44
CA GLY A 14 12.48 -49.32 -19.64
C GLY A 14 12.43 -50.17 -20.92
N HIS A 15 11.86 -49.61 -21.98
CA HIS A 15 12.10 -50.03 -23.36
C HIS A 15 12.94 -48.94 -24.05
N ALA A 16 14.13 -49.32 -24.48
CA ALA A 16 15.05 -48.46 -25.19
C ALA A 16 14.61 -48.33 -26.66
N TYR A 17 14.33 -47.10 -27.09
CA TYR A 17 14.28 -46.72 -28.50
C TYR A 17 15.47 -45.80 -28.81
N ALA A 18 16.16 -46.11 -29.90
CA ALA A 18 17.37 -45.45 -30.35
C ALA A 18 17.15 -43.96 -30.62
N GLN A 19 18.04 -43.12 -30.09
CA GLN A 19 17.97 -41.66 -30.19
C GLN A 19 18.72 -41.18 -31.42
N GLN A 20 17.98 -40.64 -32.39
CA GLN A 20 18.51 -39.82 -33.46
C GLN A 20 18.89 -38.46 -32.87
N ALA A 21 20.15 -38.05 -33.04
CA ALA A 21 20.70 -36.83 -32.47
C ALA A 21 20.07 -35.59 -33.13
N GLU A 22 19.08 -34.98 -32.46
CA GLU A 22 18.69 -33.60 -32.70
C GLU A 22 19.62 -32.65 -31.93
N ALA A 23 19.95 -31.52 -32.56
CA ALA A 23 20.80 -30.48 -31.99
C ALA A 23 20.35 -30.11 -30.57
N ASN A 24 21.30 -30.16 -29.62
CA ASN A 24 21.07 -30.00 -28.19
C ASN A 24 20.65 -28.55 -27.88
N THR A 25 19.38 -28.25 -28.11
CA THR A 25 18.78 -26.94 -27.83
C THR A 25 18.53 -26.86 -26.34
N VAL A 26 19.42 -26.17 -25.62
CA VAL A 26 19.28 -25.97 -24.17
C VAL A 26 18.16 -24.94 -23.93
N VAL A 27 16.94 -25.42 -23.70
CA VAL A 27 15.81 -24.59 -23.29
C VAL A 27 15.93 -24.34 -21.80
N VAL A 28 16.37 -23.13 -21.43
CA VAL A 28 16.36 -22.69 -20.03
C VAL A 28 14.94 -22.22 -19.69
N THR A 29 14.37 -22.74 -18.61
CA THR A 29 13.05 -22.34 -18.08
C THR A 29 13.18 -21.75 -16.67
N GLY A 30 12.16 -21.05 -16.17
CA GLY A 30 12.14 -20.52 -14.81
C GLY A 30 12.93 -19.21 -14.61
N ILE A 31 13.55 -19.01 -13.44
CA ILE A 31 14.17 -17.73 -13.03
C ILE A 31 15.23 -17.27 -14.02
N ARG A 32 16.06 -18.20 -14.50
CA ARG A 32 17.14 -17.90 -15.43
C ARG A 32 16.61 -17.48 -16.81
N ALA A 33 15.49 -18.06 -17.25
CA ALA A 33 14.81 -17.69 -18.48
C ALA A 33 14.16 -16.31 -18.38
N SER A 34 13.50 -16.02 -17.25
CA SER A 34 12.94 -14.71 -16.94
C SER A 34 14.01 -13.62 -16.94
N ALA A 35 15.11 -13.84 -16.22
CA ALA A 35 16.23 -12.89 -16.17
C ALA A 35 16.87 -12.65 -17.55
N GLN A 36 17.00 -13.71 -18.38
CA GLN A 36 17.47 -13.58 -19.76
C GLN A 36 16.49 -12.79 -20.63
N SER A 37 15.19 -13.02 -20.49
CA SER A 37 14.15 -12.27 -21.20
C SER A 37 14.16 -10.79 -20.81
N SER A 38 14.20 -10.48 -19.51
CA SER A 38 14.31 -9.10 -19.02
C SER A 38 15.59 -8.42 -19.50
N LEU A 39 16.71 -9.15 -19.62
CA LEU A 39 17.97 -8.63 -20.15
C LEU A 39 17.91 -8.41 -21.68
N ALA A 40 17.22 -9.28 -22.42
CA ALA A 40 17.00 -9.10 -23.85
C ALA A 40 16.14 -7.86 -24.12
N ILE A 41 15.03 -7.69 -23.40
CA ILE A 41 14.19 -6.49 -23.47
C ILE A 41 15.03 -5.23 -23.22
N LYS A 42 15.88 -5.24 -22.18
CA LYS A 42 16.83 -4.15 -21.87
C LYS A 42 17.85 -3.85 -22.96
N ARG A 43 18.28 -4.87 -23.71
CA ARG A 43 19.30 -4.73 -24.77
C ARG A 43 18.71 -4.21 -26.06
N ASP A 44 17.48 -4.61 -26.36
CA ASP A 44 16.83 -4.31 -27.65
C ASP A 44 16.08 -2.97 -27.63
N THR A 45 15.92 -2.36 -26.45
CA THR A 45 15.30 -1.04 -26.28
C THR A 45 16.34 0.07 -26.13
N MET A 46 16.04 1.24 -26.71
CA MET A 46 16.81 2.48 -26.46
C MET A 46 16.42 3.16 -25.15
N GLU A 47 15.40 2.65 -24.46
CA GLU A 47 14.88 3.19 -23.20
C GLU A 47 15.48 2.45 -21.98
N VAL A 48 15.51 3.09 -20.83
CA VAL A 48 15.83 2.44 -19.55
C VAL A 48 14.56 1.73 -19.07
N VAL A 49 14.43 0.48 -19.49
CA VAL A 49 13.30 -0.40 -19.16
C VAL A 49 13.73 -1.47 -18.17
N ASP A 50 12.89 -1.75 -17.18
CA ASP A 50 13.00 -2.92 -16.33
C ASP A 50 11.76 -3.78 -16.47
N SER A 51 11.93 -5.09 -16.66
CA SER A 51 10.82 -6.02 -16.89
C SER A 51 10.82 -7.14 -15.86
N ILE A 52 9.64 -7.51 -15.36
CA ILE A 52 9.40 -8.72 -14.57
C ILE A 52 8.45 -9.62 -15.36
N THR A 53 8.81 -10.90 -15.54
CA THR A 53 7.97 -11.86 -16.27
C THR A 53 7.06 -12.68 -15.35
N ALA A 54 6.03 -13.31 -15.91
CA ALA A 54 5.07 -14.17 -15.22
C ALA A 54 5.72 -15.27 -14.40
N ASP A 55 6.83 -15.83 -14.88
CA ASP A 55 7.57 -16.85 -14.16
C ASP A 55 8.10 -16.33 -12.82
N ASP A 56 8.35 -15.03 -12.66
CA ASP A 56 8.85 -14.44 -11.41
C ASP A 56 7.73 -13.85 -10.52
N ILE A 57 6.59 -13.49 -11.13
CA ILE A 57 5.41 -12.89 -10.48
C ILE A 57 4.65 -13.91 -9.58
N GLY A 58 4.95 -15.21 -9.66
CA GLY A 58 4.34 -16.26 -8.81
C GLY A 58 5.31 -17.12 -7.99
N LYS A 59 6.63 -16.91 -8.11
CA LYS A 59 7.64 -17.71 -7.36
C LYS A 59 7.79 -17.30 -5.90
N LEU A 60 7.37 -16.08 -5.59
CA LEU A 60 7.37 -15.53 -4.25
C LEU A 60 5.92 -15.14 -3.90
N PRO A 61 5.51 -15.24 -2.63
CA PRO A 61 4.11 -15.10 -2.22
C PRO A 61 3.65 -13.62 -2.19
N ASP A 62 3.84 -12.90 -3.29
CA ASP A 62 3.45 -11.51 -3.42
C ASP A 62 1.91 -11.42 -3.41
N PRO A 63 1.30 -10.58 -2.55
CA PRO A 63 -0.16 -10.41 -2.50
C PRO A 63 -0.72 -9.66 -3.70
N ASN A 64 0.09 -8.85 -4.38
CA ASN A 64 -0.31 -8.00 -5.50
C ASN A 64 0.90 -7.62 -6.37
N VAL A 65 0.60 -7.01 -7.51
CA VAL A 65 1.57 -6.57 -8.54
C VAL A 65 2.50 -5.46 -8.02
N THR A 66 1.98 -4.56 -7.18
CA THR A 66 2.76 -3.47 -6.54
C THR A 66 3.95 -4.01 -5.74
N GLU A 67 3.75 -5.08 -4.95
CA GLU A 67 4.81 -5.69 -4.16
C GLU A 67 5.92 -6.28 -5.05
N THR A 68 5.53 -6.94 -6.15
CA THR A 68 6.48 -7.50 -7.10
C THR A 68 7.32 -6.42 -7.78
N MET A 69 6.72 -5.27 -8.10
CA MET A 69 7.42 -4.14 -8.72
C MET A 69 8.50 -3.52 -7.83
N THR A 70 8.41 -3.66 -6.50
CA THR A 70 9.46 -3.15 -5.58
C THR A 70 10.83 -3.83 -5.77
N ARG A 71 10.87 -4.94 -6.52
CA ARG A 71 12.12 -5.62 -6.91
C ARG A 71 12.88 -4.90 -8.01
N ILE A 72 12.24 -3.96 -8.72
CA ILE A 72 12.88 -3.17 -9.76
C ILE A 72 13.69 -2.04 -9.09
N PRO A 73 14.98 -1.88 -9.39
CA PRO A 73 15.78 -0.78 -8.85
C PRO A 73 15.16 0.58 -9.15
N GLY A 74 15.07 1.46 -8.16
CA GLY A 74 14.49 2.81 -8.33
C GLY A 74 12.97 2.85 -8.40
N VAL A 75 12.29 1.70 -8.20
CA VAL A 75 10.85 1.61 -7.96
C VAL A 75 10.64 1.37 -6.47
N GLN A 76 9.85 2.22 -5.83
CA GLN A 76 9.53 2.15 -4.41
C GLN A 76 8.03 1.97 -4.28
N GLY A 77 7.60 0.97 -3.50
CA GLY A 77 6.19 0.75 -3.19
C GLY A 77 5.87 1.22 -1.78
N TYR A 78 4.70 1.83 -1.61
CA TYR A 78 4.13 2.00 -0.28
C TYR A 78 3.55 0.67 0.19
N ARG A 79 3.62 0.42 1.50
CA ARG A 79 2.93 -0.70 2.15
C ARG A 79 1.89 -0.17 3.11
N TYR A 80 0.65 -0.61 2.97
CA TYR A 80 -0.45 -0.22 3.83
C TYR A 80 -1.34 -1.41 4.14
N GLY A 81 -1.65 -1.64 5.42
CA GLY A 81 -2.46 -2.78 5.84
C GLY A 81 -1.85 -4.16 5.53
N GLY A 82 -0.53 -4.28 5.59
CA GLY A 82 0.19 -5.56 5.45
C GLY A 82 0.49 -6.01 4.00
N GLU A 83 0.23 -5.17 3.00
CA GLU A 83 0.56 -5.45 1.59
C GLU A 83 0.90 -4.16 0.84
N GLY A 84 1.54 -4.27 -0.34
CA GLY A 84 1.84 -3.14 -1.21
C GLY A 84 0.56 -2.40 -1.62
N ALA A 85 0.38 -1.18 -1.15
CA ALA A 85 -0.87 -0.44 -1.30
C ALA A 85 -0.63 1.06 -1.12
N SER A 86 -1.43 1.86 -1.84
CA SER A 86 -1.38 3.31 -1.68
C SER A 86 -1.89 3.73 -0.29
N PRO A 87 -1.18 4.60 0.44
CA PRO A 87 -1.63 5.10 1.76
C PRO A 87 -2.94 5.88 1.69
N VAL A 88 -3.26 6.46 0.53
CA VAL A 88 -4.46 7.25 0.28
C VAL A 88 -5.58 6.44 -0.38
N GLY A 89 -5.39 5.12 -0.58
CA GLY A 89 -6.37 4.23 -1.23
C GLY A 89 -6.63 4.54 -2.71
N GLN A 90 -5.81 5.40 -3.32
CA GLN A 90 -5.91 5.85 -4.71
C GLN A 90 -4.52 5.89 -5.36
N GLY A 91 -4.45 5.68 -6.68
CA GLY A 91 -3.19 5.67 -7.44
C GLY A 91 -2.45 4.32 -7.41
N SER A 92 -1.29 4.29 -8.05
CA SER A 92 -0.50 3.06 -8.26
C SER A 92 0.11 2.50 -6.97
N GLY A 93 0.21 3.31 -5.91
CA GLY A 93 0.92 2.98 -4.68
C GLY A 93 2.43 2.83 -4.88
N VAL A 94 2.95 3.32 -6.01
CA VAL A 94 4.34 3.20 -6.43
C VAL A 94 4.93 4.59 -6.69
N THR A 95 6.21 4.73 -6.42
CA THR A 95 7.03 5.90 -6.71
C THR A 95 8.22 5.45 -7.55
N ILE A 96 8.46 6.11 -8.68
CA ILE A 96 9.59 5.79 -9.57
C ILE A 96 10.58 6.96 -9.49
N ARG A 97 11.86 6.67 -9.22
CA ARG A 97 12.94 7.68 -9.04
C ARG A 97 12.64 8.78 -8.01
N GLY A 98 11.81 8.48 -7.00
CA GLY A 98 11.42 9.45 -5.96
C GLY A 98 10.28 10.40 -6.37
N LEU A 99 9.74 10.26 -7.58
CA LEU A 99 8.59 11.04 -8.05
C LEU A 99 7.28 10.27 -7.78
N SER A 100 6.59 10.67 -6.72
CA SER A 100 5.31 10.09 -6.31
C SER A 100 4.14 10.81 -7.00
N GLY A 101 3.15 10.07 -7.50
CA GLY A 101 1.95 10.64 -8.14
C GLY A 101 2.18 11.30 -9.50
N GLN A 102 3.36 11.11 -10.10
CA GLN A 102 3.71 11.54 -11.46
C GLN A 102 4.02 10.34 -12.36
N THR A 103 3.51 9.17 -12.02
CA THR A 103 3.65 7.95 -12.83
C THR A 103 2.42 7.78 -13.71
N ALA A 104 2.57 7.05 -14.81
CA ALA A 104 1.42 6.60 -15.60
C ALA A 104 1.38 5.08 -15.61
N SER A 105 0.20 4.52 -15.89
CA SER A 105 0.05 3.08 -16.04
C SER A 105 -0.76 2.73 -17.27
N GLU A 106 -0.34 1.65 -17.92
CA GLU A 106 -0.96 1.08 -19.09
C GLU A 106 -1.22 -0.40 -18.88
N VAL A 107 -2.24 -0.90 -19.57
CA VAL A 107 -2.51 -2.33 -19.68
C VAL A 107 -2.43 -2.69 -21.17
N ASN A 108 -1.47 -3.53 -21.53
CA ASN A 108 -1.15 -3.89 -22.92
C ASN A 108 -0.93 -2.68 -23.84
N GLY A 109 -0.20 -1.66 -23.36
CA GLY A 109 0.10 -0.45 -24.12
C GLY A 109 -1.10 0.50 -24.33
N ARG A 110 -2.15 0.36 -23.51
CA ARG A 110 -3.33 1.22 -23.54
C ARG A 110 -3.48 1.94 -22.21
N ALA A 111 -3.75 3.24 -22.26
CA ALA A 111 -4.06 4.01 -21.06
C ALA A 111 -5.24 3.36 -20.32
N TYR A 112 -5.00 3.04 -19.04
CA TYR A 112 -5.99 2.40 -18.19
C TYR A 112 -6.04 3.20 -16.90
N PHE A 113 -7.20 3.77 -16.58
CA PHE A 113 -7.38 4.58 -15.38
C PHE A 113 -8.40 3.93 -14.46
N THR A 114 -8.12 3.97 -13.16
CA THR A 114 -9.09 3.68 -12.10
C THR A 114 -9.47 4.98 -11.41
N ALA A 115 -10.69 5.07 -10.91
CA ALA A 115 -11.30 6.30 -10.39
C ALA A 115 -10.32 7.17 -9.59
N GLY A 116 -10.15 8.44 -9.97
CA GLY A 116 -9.43 9.46 -9.19
C GLY A 116 -8.04 9.90 -9.69
N SER A 117 -7.40 9.23 -10.65
CA SER A 117 -6.10 9.65 -11.21
C SER A 117 -5.81 9.09 -12.61
N ARG A 118 -4.67 9.47 -13.21
CA ARG A 118 -4.11 8.92 -14.47
C ARG A 118 -3.37 7.59 -14.27
N GLU A 119 -3.38 7.07 -13.04
CA GLU A 119 -2.71 5.84 -12.63
C GLU A 119 -3.71 4.70 -12.50
N PHE A 120 -3.33 3.52 -12.98
CA PHE A 120 -4.06 2.29 -12.70
C PHE A 120 -3.76 1.85 -11.27
N ASN A 121 -4.79 1.46 -10.53
CA ASN A 121 -4.64 0.92 -9.19
C ASN A 121 -4.05 -0.49 -9.28
N LEU A 122 -2.72 -0.55 -9.18
CA LEU A 122 -1.91 -1.76 -9.17
C LEU A 122 -2.22 -2.69 -7.99
N GLU A 123 -2.83 -2.16 -6.91
CA GLU A 123 -3.30 -2.95 -5.77
C GLU A 123 -4.44 -3.91 -6.18
N GLY A 124 -5.24 -3.54 -7.19
CA GLY A 124 -6.32 -4.37 -7.73
C GLY A 124 -5.84 -5.42 -8.74
N ALA A 125 -4.63 -5.25 -9.29
CA ALA A 125 -4.06 -6.17 -10.27
C ALA A 125 -3.58 -7.45 -9.58
N ILE A 126 -3.99 -8.59 -10.13
CA ILE A 126 -3.70 -9.89 -9.53
C ILE A 126 -2.54 -10.55 -10.27
N PRO A 127 -1.42 -10.89 -9.58
CA PRO A 127 -0.22 -11.49 -10.15
C PRO A 127 -0.50 -12.64 -11.12
N GLY A 128 -1.44 -13.51 -10.76
CA GLY A 128 -1.83 -14.66 -11.58
C GLY A 128 -2.36 -14.31 -12.96
N MET A 129 -2.90 -13.12 -13.22
CA MET A 129 -3.43 -12.73 -14.54
C MET A 129 -2.41 -11.99 -15.41
N VAL A 130 -1.26 -11.63 -14.86
CA VAL A 130 -0.24 -10.82 -15.50
C VAL A 130 0.82 -11.73 -16.14
N ALA A 131 1.14 -11.47 -17.41
CA ALA A 131 2.23 -12.09 -18.15
C ALA A 131 3.58 -11.42 -17.87
N GLY A 132 3.57 -10.13 -17.59
CA GLY A 132 4.74 -9.37 -17.20
C GLY A 132 4.42 -7.92 -16.90
N ILE A 133 5.38 -7.23 -16.29
CA ILE A 133 5.30 -5.81 -15.97
C ILE A 133 6.55 -5.17 -16.51
N ASP A 134 6.40 -4.14 -17.34
CA ASP A 134 7.50 -3.37 -17.89
C ASP A 134 7.45 -1.95 -17.30
N VAL A 135 8.55 -1.50 -16.72
CA VAL A 135 8.68 -0.17 -16.12
C VAL A 135 9.67 0.64 -16.94
N TYR A 136 9.14 1.63 -17.64
CA TYR A 136 9.88 2.60 -18.44
C TYR A 136 10.24 3.79 -17.58
N LYS A 137 11.54 3.99 -17.34
CA LYS A 137 12.00 5.10 -16.50
C LYS A 137 12.28 6.38 -17.30
N ASN A 138 12.37 6.28 -18.62
CA ASN A 138 12.41 7.40 -19.57
C ASN A 138 11.47 7.07 -20.73
N PRO A 139 10.16 7.29 -20.57
CA PRO A 139 9.23 7.08 -21.67
C PRO A 139 9.62 7.98 -22.84
N SER A 140 9.79 7.40 -24.03
CA SER A 140 9.93 8.12 -25.28
C SER A 140 8.59 8.69 -25.79
N ALA A 141 8.65 9.43 -26.89
CA ALA A 141 7.49 10.10 -27.48
C ALA A 141 6.44 9.16 -28.10
N GLU A 142 6.74 7.86 -28.23
CA GLU A 142 5.77 6.87 -28.71
C GLU A 142 4.79 6.42 -27.62
N HIS A 143 5.15 6.63 -26.36
CA HIS A 143 4.32 6.31 -25.20
C HIS A 143 3.31 7.41 -24.89
N ILE A 144 2.26 7.05 -24.17
CA ILE A 144 1.21 8.00 -23.79
C ILE A 144 1.79 9.04 -22.80
N GLU A 145 1.55 10.32 -23.07
CA GLU A 145 2.03 11.43 -22.24
C GLU A 145 1.49 11.36 -20.80
N GLY A 146 2.28 11.85 -19.83
CA GLY A 146 1.84 12.07 -18.45
C GLY A 146 2.63 11.28 -17.40
N ALA A 147 3.75 10.67 -17.79
CA ALA A 147 4.54 9.74 -16.99
C ALA A 147 5.93 10.30 -16.63
N ILE A 148 6.02 11.53 -16.09
CA ILE A 148 7.30 12.21 -15.80
C ILE A 148 8.18 11.37 -14.84
N GLY A 149 7.56 10.70 -13.88
CA GLY A 149 8.23 9.78 -12.95
C GLY A 149 8.62 8.44 -13.59
N GLY A 150 7.92 8.04 -14.63
CA GLY A 150 8.05 6.75 -15.30
C GLY A 150 6.68 6.16 -15.66
N LEU A 151 6.68 5.28 -16.65
CA LEU A 151 5.50 4.57 -17.15
C LEU A 151 5.56 3.10 -16.75
N VAL A 152 4.44 2.55 -16.30
CA VAL A 152 4.28 1.14 -15.94
C VAL A 152 3.33 0.48 -16.92
N ASN A 153 3.79 -0.46 -17.74
CA ASN A 153 2.95 -1.23 -18.64
C ASN A 153 2.75 -2.65 -18.10
N ILE A 154 1.50 -3.03 -17.89
CA ILE A 154 1.10 -4.36 -17.45
C ILE A 154 0.71 -5.16 -18.68
N ARG A 155 1.44 -6.25 -18.92
CA ARG A 155 1.10 -7.21 -19.97
C ARG A 155 0.24 -8.32 -19.39
N THR A 156 -0.97 -8.50 -19.91
CA THR A 156 -1.81 -9.67 -19.59
C THR A 156 -1.35 -10.88 -20.39
N ARG A 157 -1.80 -12.08 -20.01
CA ARG A 157 -1.48 -13.30 -20.76
C ARG A 157 -2.16 -13.32 -22.12
N ASN A 158 -1.40 -13.66 -23.15
CA ASN A 158 -1.91 -13.76 -24.50
C ASN A 158 -2.02 -15.23 -24.92
N PRO A 159 -3.12 -15.67 -25.57
CA PRO A 159 -3.24 -17.03 -26.07
C PRO A 159 -2.14 -17.43 -27.05
N SER A 160 -1.54 -16.48 -27.77
CA SER A 160 -0.42 -16.72 -28.69
C SER A 160 0.87 -17.18 -27.99
N ASP A 161 1.02 -16.89 -26.69
CA ASP A 161 2.20 -17.27 -25.91
C ASP A 161 2.26 -18.80 -25.66
N PHE A 162 1.14 -19.49 -25.83
CA PHE A 162 1.03 -20.93 -25.62
C PHE A 162 1.22 -21.71 -26.92
N LYS A 163 1.81 -22.91 -26.84
CA LYS A 163 2.08 -23.77 -28.00
C LYS A 163 0.93 -24.73 -28.33
N GLY A 164 -0.06 -24.86 -27.45
CA GLY A 164 -1.21 -25.77 -27.56
C GLY A 164 -2.14 -25.59 -26.37
N LEU A 165 -2.90 -26.63 -26.02
CA LEU A 165 -3.78 -26.60 -24.85
C LEU A 165 -2.94 -26.51 -23.56
N THR A 166 -3.10 -25.42 -22.85
CA THR A 166 -2.44 -25.14 -21.57
C THR A 166 -3.49 -24.80 -20.54
N GLY A 167 -3.43 -25.45 -19.37
CA GLY A 167 -4.25 -25.11 -18.21
C GLY A 167 -3.36 -24.83 -17.01
N ALA A 168 -3.78 -23.91 -16.14
CA ALA A 168 -3.17 -23.71 -14.84
C ALA A 168 -4.27 -23.53 -13.79
N LEU A 169 -4.06 -24.13 -12.62
CA LEU A 169 -4.93 -23.98 -11.46
C LEU A 169 -4.04 -23.74 -10.24
N ASN A 170 -4.29 -22.65 -9.52
CA ASN A 170 -3.64 -22.33 -8.27
C ASN A 170 -4.71 -22.16 -7.20
N ILE A 171 -4.54 -22.85 -6.09
CA ILE A 171 -5.40 -22.75 -4.91
C ILE A 171 -4.49 -22.51 -3.73
N GLY A 172 -4.78 -21.46 -2.97
CA GLY A 172 -3.98 -21.04 -1.83
C GLY A 172 -4.84 -20.35 -0.78
N GLY A 173 -4.20 -20.02 0.33
CA GLY A 173 -4.84 -19.25 1.37
C GLY A 173 -3.83 -18.78 2.39
N ARG A 174 -4.14 -17.67 3.06
CA ARG A 174 -3.33 -17.09 4.12
C ARG A 174 -4.17 -16.99 5.38
N TYR A 175 -3.60 -17.26 6.54
CA TYR A 175 -4.26 -17.00 7.82
C TYR A 175 -3.58 -15.82 8.48
N ASN A 176 -4.36 -14.79 8.82
CA ASN A 176 -3.84 -13.65 9.58
C ASN A 176 -4.09 -13.90 11.07
N ASP A 177 -3.02 -14.13 11.84
CA ASP A 177 -3.12 -14.46 13.27
C ASP A 177 -3.73 -13.31 14.09
N LEU A 178 -3.42 -12.06 13.74
CA LEU A 178 -3.89 -10.88 14.47
C LEU A 178 -5.38 -10.59 14.21
N ALA A 179 -5.82 -10.76 12.97
CA ALA A 179 -7.21 -10.60 12.56
C ALA A 179 -8.06 -11.88 12.76
N LYS A 180 -7.44 -13.03 13.02
CA LYS A 180 -8.05 -14.37 13.10
C LYS A 180 -8.93 -14.70 11.88
N LYS A 181 -8.49 -14.31 10.69
CA LYS A 181 -9.23 -14.52 9.44
C LYS A 181 -8.43 -15.31 8.42
N GLY A 182 -9.12 -16.25 7.77
CA GLY A 182 -8.63 -16.95 6.58
C GLY A 182 -8.89 -16.12 5.33
N ASN A 183 -7.89 -16.06 4.47
CA ASN A 183 -7.83 -15.26 3.25
C ASN A 183 -7.61 -16.23 2.07
N PRO A 184 -8.67 -16.78 1.48
CA PRO A 184 -8.55 -17.71 0.36
C PRO A 184 -8.10 -17.02 -0.93
N GLU A 185 -7.40 -17.78 -1.77
CA GLU A 185 -6.93 -17.39 -3.08
C GLU A 185 -7.15 -18.54 -4.07
N VAL A 186 -7.84 -18.26 -5.18
CA VAL A 186 -8.07 -19.24 -6.25
C VAL A 186 -7.86 -18.55 -7.59
N PHE A 187 -6.98 -19.10 -8.41
CA PHE A 187 -6.72 -18.67 -9.77
C PHE A 187 -6.84 -19.87 -10.70
N GLY A 188 -7.49 -19.68 -11.85
CA GLY A 188 -7.54 -20.67 -12.91
C GLY A 188 -7.38 -20.03 -14.28
N MET A 189 -6.72 -20.73 -15.19
CA MET A 189 -6.72 -20.37 -16.60
C MET A 189 -6.75 -21.59 -17.50
N ILE A 190 -7.32 -21.38 -18.67
CA ILE A 190 -7.23 -22.29 -19.80
C ILE A 190 -6.94 -21.48 -21.04
N ALA A 191 -5.99 -21.95 -21.84
CA ALA A 191 -5.64 -21.35 -23.11
C ALA A 191 -5.43 -22.48 -24.12
N ASN A 192 -5.81 -22.24 -25.38
CA ASN A 192 -5.47 -23.14 -26.45
C ASN A 192 -5.09 -22.34 -27.68
N ARG A 193 -4.05 -22.82 -28.37
CA ARG A 193 -3.63 -22.28 -29.66
C ARG A 193 -3.68 -23.40 -30.68
N TRP A 194 -4.43 -23.16 -31.75
CA TRP A 194 -4.51 -24.02 -32.92
C TRP A 194 -3.71 -23.39 -34.06
N ASN A 195 -2.91 -24.22 -34.73
CA ASN A 195 -2.29 -23.84 -35.99
C ASN A 195 -3.27 -24.23 -37.12
N LEU A 196 -3.59 -23.27 -37.99
CA LEU A 196 -4.43 -23.46 -39.15
C LEU A 196 -3.56 -23.90 -40.35
N GLN A 197 -4.20 -24.49 -41.37
CA GLN A 197 -3.52 -24.76 -42.63
C GLN A 197 -3.12 -23.43 -43.29
N GLY A 198 -1.91 -23.38 -43.87
CA GLY A 198 -1.36 -22.16 -44.48
C GLY A 198 -0.57 -21.25 -43.54
N GLY A 199 -0.23 -21.68 -42.32
CA GLY A 199 0.63 -20.93 -41.39
C GLY A 199 -0.10 -19.93 -40.48
N GLY A 200 -1.41 -19.77 -40.68
CA GLY A 200 -2.30 -19.02 -39.78
C GLY A 200 -2.42 -19.70 -38.41
N ARG A 201 -2.76 -18.92 -37.38
CA ARG A 201 -2.90 -19.42 -36.00
C ARG A 201 -4.07 -18.73 -35.34
N ILE A 202 -4.85 -19.48 -34.58
CA ILE A 202 -5.91 -18.93 -33.75
C ILE A 202 -5.69 -19.41 -32.33
N GLY A 203 -5.86 -18.51 -31.37
CA GLY A 203 -5.72 -18.83 -29.96
C GLY A 203 -6.82 -18.17 -29.14
N VAL A 204 -7.28 -18.88 -28.12
CA VAL A 204 -8.23 -18.38 -27.14
C VAL A 204 -7.71 -18.63 -25.74
N LEU A 205 -7.99 -17.71 -24.83
CA LEU A 205 -7.62 -17.78 -23.42
C LEU A 205 -8.78 -17.28 -22.57
N ALA A 206 -9.01 -18.00 -21.49
CA ALA A 206 -9.88 -17.57 -20.40
C ALA A 206 -9.15 -17.78 -19.07
N ALA A 207 -9.12 -16.75 -18.24
CA ALA A 207 -8.57 -16.80 -16.90
C ALA A 207 -9.53 -16.12 -15.92
N ALA A 208 -9.62 -16.66 -14.71
CA ALA A 208 -10.41 -16.10 -13.64
C ALA A 208 -9.68 -16.23 -12.31
N VAL A 209 -9.96 -15.30 -11.41
CA VAL A 209 -9.31 -15.26 -10.11
C VAL A 209 -10.17 -14.63 -9.04
N PHE A 210 -10.01 -15.14 -7.83
CA PHE A 210 -10.64 -14.67 -6.62
C PHE A 210 -9.59 -14.67 -5.51
N GLN A 211 -9.42 -13.54 -4.84
CA GLN A 211 -8.49 -13.42 -3.73
C GLN A 211 -9.11 -12.55 -2.64
N GLN A 212 -8.96 -12.97 -1.39
CA GLN A 212 -9.23 -12.14 -0.24
C GLN A 212 -7.94 -11.87 0.52
N SER A 213 -7.84 -10.71 1.14
CA SER A 213 -6.73 -10.33 2.01
C SER A 213 -7.28 -9.53 3.18
N THR A 214 -6.80 -9.86 4.39
CA THR A 214 -7.15 -9.13 5.60
C THR A 214 -5.88 -8.79 6.36
N GLY A 215 -5.66 -7.50 6.58
CA GLY A 215 -4.61 -6.96 7.44
C GLY A 215 -5.22 -6.36 8.71
N ARG A 216 -4.52 -6.51 9.82
CA ARG A 216 -4.83 -5.80 11.06
C ARG A 216 -3.57 -5.08 11.54
N SER A 217 -3.74 -3.85 12.00
CA SER A 217 -2.70 -3.05 12.63
C SER A 217 -3.23 -2.56 13.97
N ASP A 218 -2.45 -2.72 15.03
CA ASP A 218 -2.77 -2.20 16.34
C ASP A 218 -1.76 -1.10 16.65
N ASN A 219 -2.25 0.13 16.79
CA ASN A 219 -1.43 1.27 17.20
C ASN A 219 -1.70 1.59 18.66
N ASN A 220 -0.64 1.48 19.48
CA ASN A 220 -0.65 1.92 20.87
C ASN A 220 0.55 2.86 21.07
N PRO A 221 0.43 4.14 20.69
CA PRO A 221 1.52 5.08 20.86
C PRO A 221 1.88 5.21 22.34
N ALA A 222 3.16 5.45 22.63
CA ALA A 222 3.57 5.75 23.99
C ALA A 222 2.85 7.02 24.48
N ASN A 223 2.52 7.04 25.77
CA ASN A 223 2.01 8.23 26.42
C ASN A 223 2.97 9.40 26.14
N GLY A 224 2.42 10.57 25.80
CA GLY A 224 3.23 11.77 25.69
C GLY A 224 3.98 12.05 27.00
N GLY A 225 5.09 12.79 26.94
CA GLY A 225 5.75 13.27 28.15
C GLY A 225 4.86 14.26 28.93
N ALA A 226 5.30 14.72 30.10
CA ALA A 226 4.46 15.54 30.98
C ALA A 226 3.87 16.78 30.26
N ASN A 227 2.57 16.99 30.39
CA ASN A 227 1.86 18.19 29.96
C ASN A 227 1.84 19.19 31.13
N TYR A 228 2.51 20.33 30.98
CA TYR A 228 2.52 21.37 32.01
C TYR A 228 1.46 22.43 31.74
N LYS A 229 0.70 22.76 32.78
CA LYS A 229 -0.36 23.78 32.75
C LYS A 229 -0.16 24.76 33.89
N ARG A 230 -0.54 26.02 33.70
CA ARG A 230 -0.68 26.99 34.78
C ARG A 230 -2.10 27.53 34.84
N ALA A 231 -2.58 27.73 36.06
CA ALA A 231 -3.89 28.35 36.28
C ALA A 231 -3.78 29.88 36.13
N VAL A 232 -4.60 30.44 35.26
CA VAL A 232 -4.75 31.88 35.03
C VAL A 232 -6.14 32.28 35.48
N ARG A 233 -6.25 33.02 36.58
CA ARG A 233 -7.55 33.40 37.14
C ARG A 233 -8.27 34.37 36.20
N ALA A 234 -9.59 34.25 36.09
CA ALA A 234 -10.37 35.06 35.16
C ALA A 234 -10.49 36.55 35.55
N ASP A 235 -10.18 36.88 36.80
CA ASP A 235 -10.02 38.23 37.32
C ASP A 235 -8.65 38.89 37.02
N SER A 236 -7.72 38.16 36.39
CA SER A 236 -6.38 38.69 36.05
C SER A 236 -6.36 39.49 34.74
N ALA A 237 -5.46 40.47 34.67
CA ALA A 237 -5.19 41.23 33.44
C ALA A 237 -4.71 40.33 32.28
N GLU A 238 -4.05 39.22 32.62
CA GLU A 238 -3.58 38.22 31.66
C GLU A 238 -4.74 37.43 31.04
N TYR A 239 -5.74 37.03 31.83
CA TYR A 239 -6.94 36.39 31.28
C TYR A 239 -7.69 37.34 30.36
N ALA A 240 -7.82 38.62 30.74
CA ALA A 240 -8.49 39.64 29.93
C ALA A 240 -7.83 39.83 28.55
N SER A 241 -6.50 39.85 28.49
CA SER A 241 -5.78 40.00 27.21
C SER A 241 -5.92 38.76 26.32
N LEU A 242 -5.84 37.56 26.90
CA LEU A 242 -6.03 36.31 26.17
C LEU A 242 -7.48 36.12 25.69
N ALA A 243 -8.46 36.58 26.48
CA ALA A 243 -9.88 36.54 26.12
C ALA A 243 -10.22 37.53 25.00
N ALA A 244 -9.60 38.73 25.01
CA ALA A 244 -9.73 39.69 23.91
C ALA A 244 -9.16 39.13 22.58
N ALA A 245 -8.15 38.26 22.65
CA ALA A 245 -7.58 37.58 21.49
C ALA A 245 -8.43 36.40 20.96
N ASN A 246 -9.52 36.02 21.64
CA ASN A 246 -10.43 34.95 21.22
C ASN A 246 -11.60 35.50 20.39
N THR A 247 -11.35 35.86 19.14
CA THR A 247 -12.35 36.48 18.25
C THR A 247 -13.35 35.49 17.64
N THR A 248 -13.05 34.19 17.67
CA THR A 248 -13.86 33.12 17.06
C THR A 248 -14.74 32.37 18.07
N ASN A 249 -14.81 32.81 19.33
CA ASN A 249 -15.48 32.11 20.42
C ASN A 249 -15.03 30.65 20.57
N ASP A 250 -13.73 30.40 20.43
CA ASP A 250 -13.16 29.08 20.61
C ASP A 250 -13.21 28.69 22.11
N PRO A 251 -13.93 27.60 22.50
CA PRO A 251 -14.03 27.16 23.89
C PRO A 251 -12.71 26.65 24.48
N SER A 252 -11.70 26.39 23.64
CA SER A 252 -10.35 26.03 24.08
C SER A 252 -9.53 27.23 24.58
N ARG A 253 -10.01 28.47 24.34
CA ARG A 253 -9.34 29.73 24.75
C ARG A 253 -10.11 30.43 25.89
N PRO A 254 -9.51 31.41 26.56
CA PRO A 254 -10.23 32.23 27.53
C PRO A 254 -11.44 32.91 26.88
N MET A 255 -12.58 32.85 27.54
CA MET A 255 -13.81 33.45 27.03
C MET A 255 -14.02 34.84 27.63
N SER A 256 -14.42 35.80 26.81
CA SER A 256 -14.71 37.18 27.21
C SER A 256 -15.79 37.26 28.30
N GLN A 257 -16.76 36.36 28.28
CA GLN A 257 -17.86 36.29 29.27
C GLN A 257 -17.42 35.95 30.70
N TYR A 258 -16.21 35.43 30.91
CA TYR A 258 -15.74 35.10 32.27
C TYR A 258 -14.74 36.11 32.82
N VAL A 259 -14.35 37.13 32.03
CA VAL A 259 -13.44 38.17 32.48
C VAL A 259 -13.99 38.84 33.74
N GLY A 260 -13.18 38.92 34.79
CA GLY A 260 -13.56 39.49 36.09
C GLY A 260 -14.17 38.50 37.08
N ARG A 261 -14.43 37.25 36.68
CA ARG A 261 -14.94 36.21 37.61
C ARG A 261 -13.82 35.68 38.51
N THR A 262 -14.12 35.55 39.81
CA THR A 262 -13.18 35.05 40.82
C THR A 262 -13.21 33.53 40.98
N ASP A 263 -14.23 32.88 40.45
CA ASP A 263 -14.48 31.45 40.55
C ASP A 263 -14.06 30.66 39.30
N VAL A 264 -13.62 31.35 38.24
CA VAL A 264 -13.17 30.73 36.98
C VAL A 264 -11.66 30.89 36.83
N SER A 265 -10.99 29.84 36.37
CA SER A 265 -9.58 29.85 35.99
C SER A 265 -9.38 29.17 34.65
N TYR A 266 -8.45 29.68 33.84
CA TYR A 266 -8.02 29.09 32.58
C TYR A 266 -6.73 28.31 32.74
N LEU A 267 -6.67 27.11 32.17
CA LEU A 267 -5.48 26.25 32.17
C LEU A 267 -4.59 26.54 30.95
N ALA A 268 -3.69 27.51 31.09
CA ALA A 268 -2.74 27.87 30.03
C ALA A 268 -1.61 26.83 29.90
N SER A 269 -1.24 26.48 28.67
CA SER A 269 -0.14 25.56 28.38
C SER A 269 1.23 26.19 28.69
N VAL A 270 2.09 25.43 29.36
CA VAL A 270 3.50 25.79 29.58
C VAL A 270 4.34 24.91 28.65
N PRO A 271 5.09 25.49 27.69
CA PRO A 271 5.91 24.71 26.77
C PRO A 271 7.06 24.02 27.50
N THR A 272 7.58 22.93 26.95
CA THR A 272 8.76 22.24 27.49
C THR A 272 10.05 22.77 26.87
N LEU A 273 11.16 22.67 27.59
CA LEU A 273 12.48 22.97 27.04
C LEU A 273 12.86 21.96 25.93
N PRO A 274 13.64 22.38 24.92
CA PRO A 274 14.28 21.45 23.98
C PRO A 274 15.16 20.47 24.75
N THR A 275 15.14 19.20 24.36
CA THR A 275 16.01 18.16 24.95
C THR A 275 17.49 18.53 24.78
N SER A 276 18.20 18.66 25.90
CA SER A 276 19.65 18.92 25.98
C SER A 276 20.26 18.02 27.06
N THR A 277 21.57 17.78 27.02
CA THR A 277 22.28 17.01 28.06
C THR A 277 22.20 17.64 29.45
N THR A 278 21.84 18.93 29.55
CA THR A 278 21.75 19.68 30.82
C THR A 278 20.31 19.97 31.25
N ALA A 279 19.35 19.93 30.33
CA ALA A 279 17.92 20.10 30.60
C ALA A 279 17.22 18.77 30.35
N GLY A 280 16.73 18.13 31.40
CA GLY A 280 16.01 16.86 31.30
C GLY A 280 14.90 16.93 30.25
N ALA A 281 14.70 15.83 29.53
CA ALA A 281 13.57 15.70 28.63
C ALA A 281 12.26 16.01 29.39
N TYR A 282 11.39 16.82 28.81
CA TYR A 282 10.09 17.17 29.39
C TYR A 282 10.16 18.03 30.67
N MET A 283 11.13 18.93 30.81
CA MET A 283 11.08 19.98 31.85
C MET A 283 10.27 21.20 31.37
N PRO A 284 9.49 21.87 32.25
CA PRO A 284 8.75 23.07 31.89
C PRO A 284 9.71 24.22 31.55
N ASN A 285 9.45 24.93 30.47
CA ASN A 285 10.15 26.16 30.14
C ASN A 285 9.64 27.29 31.04
N LEU A 286 10.50 27.71 31.97
CA LEU A 286 10.19 28.75 32.95
C LEU A 286 10.52 30.17 32.45
N ALA A 287 11.09 30.31 31.25
CA ALA A 287 11.49 31.60 30.71
C ALA A 287 10.27 32.53 30.56
N GLY A 288 10.37 33.74 31.13
CA GLY A 288 9.31 34.75 31.07
C GLY A 288 8.16 34.56 32.07
N LEU A 289 8.23 33.57 32.97
CA LEU A 289 7.25 33.39 34.05
C LEU A 289 7.72 34.03 35.35
N THR A 290 6.78 34.62 36.10
CA THR A 290 7.02 35.12 37.47
C THR A 290 7.11 33.97 38.47
N GLN A 291 7.71 34.21 39.65
CA GLN A 291 7.80 33.21 40.72
C GLN A 291 6.43 32.67 41.16
N GLU A 292 5.40 33.52 41.15
CA GLU A 292 4.02 33.12 41.42
C GLU A 292 3.42 32.23 40.32
N GLN A 293 3.72 32.52 39.05
CA GLN A 293 3.29 31.69 37.93
C GLN A 293 4.00 30.33 37.93
N ILE A 294 5.27 30.28 38.31
CA ILE A 294 6.05 29.05 38.47
C ILE A 294 5.46 28.16 39.57
N GLY A 295 5.08 28.75 40.72
CA GLY A 295 4.47 28.03 41.84
C GLY A 295 3.08 27.44 41.55
N ASN A 296 2.41 27.92 40.49
CA ASN A 296 1.10 27.44 40.04
C ASN A 296 1.18 26.48 38.83
N ILE A 297 2.38 26.02 38.46
CA ILE A 297 2.55 25.02 37.41
C ILE A 297 2.07 23.66 37.95
N MET A 298 1.13 23.08 37.25
CA MET A 298 0.61 21.74 37.44
C MET A 298 1.19 20.83 36.36
N ALA A 299 1.70 19.67 36.76
CA ALA A 299 2.07 18.60 35.85
C ALA A 299 0.88 17.66 35.70
N ALA A 300 0.39 17.48 34.48
CA ALA A 300 -0.54 16.42 34.13
C ALA A 300 0.21 15.34 33.31
N PRO A 301 -0.07 14.05 33.51
CA PRO A 301 0.36 13.05 32.54
C PRO A 301 -0.29 13.39 31.20
N ALA A 302 0.49 13.47 30.12
CA ALA A 302 -0.10 13.62 28.80
C ALA A 302 -0.74 12.29 28.41
N ILE A 303 -2.06 12.19 28.43
CA ILE A 303 -2.78 11.00 27.99
C ILE A 303 -3.34 11.24 26.59
N THR A 304 -2.46 11.58 25.64
CA THR A 304 -2.85 11.56 24.22
C THR A 304 -2.57 10.17 23.65
N ASN A 305 -3.30 9.16 24.13
CA ASN A 305 -3.22 7.81 23.59
C ASN A 305 -4.39 7.61 22.62
N ASN A 306 -4.12 7.83 21.35
CA ASN A 306 -4.97 7.29 20.29
C ASN A 306 -4.65 5.81 20.15
N VAL A 307 -5.23 4.99 21.01
CA VAL A 307 -5.14 3.53 20.87
C VAL A 307 -6.19 3.13 19.85
N PHE A 308 -5.75 2.79 18.64
CA PHE A 308 -6.65 2.33 17.61
C PHE A 308 -6.15 1.03 17.00
N GLN A 309 -7.09 0.11 16.87
CA GLN A 309 -7.02 -1.05 16.02
C GLN A 309 -7.64 -0.68 14.67
N GLU A 310 -6.89 -0.93 13.62
CA GLU A 310 -7.32 -0.83 12.24
C GLU A 310 -7.40 -2.23 11.63
N THR A 311 -8.49 -2.53 10.93
CA THR A 311 -8.63 -3.77 10.17
C THR A 311 -9.04 -3.45 8.74
N ILE A 312 -8.20 -3.87 7.80
CA ILE A 312 -8.36 -3.63 6.36
C ILE A 312 -8.68 -4.97 5.69
N MET A 313 -9.78 -5.00 4.95
CA MET A 313 -10.26 -6.17 4.24
C MET A 313 -10.38 -5.84 2.76
N ARG A 314 -9.79 -6.69 1.93
CA ARG A 314 -9.71 -6.51 0.49
C ARG A 314 -10.25 -7.75 -0.21
N THR A 315 -11.13 -7.54 -1.17
CA THR A 315 -11.61 -8.61 -2.06
C THR A 315 -11.28 -8.24 -3.49
N ARG A 316 -10.54 -9.11 -4.16
CA ARG A 316 -10.12 -8.97 -5.55
C ARG A 316 -10.80 -10.05 -6.37
N ARG A 317 -11.42 -9.66 -7.48
CA ARG A 317 -11.97 -10.61 -8.47
C ARG A 317 -11.51 -10.16 -9.84
N GLY A 318 -11.06 -11.09 -10.65
CA GLY A 318 -10.54 -10.78 -11.97
C GLY A 318 -11.01 -11.81 -13.00
N MET A 319 -11.23 -11.34 -14.22
CA MET A 319 -11.48 -12.18 -15.38
C MET A 319 -10.74 -11.62 -16.58
N ASN A 320 -10.06 -12.48 -17.34
CA ASN A 320 -9.43 -12.12 -18.59
C ASN A 320 -9.88 -13.09 -19.68
N LEU A 321 -10.38 -12.54 -20.78
CA LEU A 321 -10.77 -13.28 -21.96
C LEU A 321 -10.01 -12.68 -23.13
N ALA A 322 -9.24 -13.50 -23.84
CA ALA A 322 -8.49 -13.05 -24.99
C ALA A 322 -8.67 -14.02 -26.16
N ALA A 323 -8.83 -13.47 -27.36
CA ALA A 323 -8.74 -14.23 -28.60
C ALA A 323 -7.79 -13.52 -29.56
N ASP A 324 -6.92 -14.29 -30.19
CA ASP A 324 -5.90 -13.82 -31.13
C ASP A 324 -5.97 -14.67 -32.38
N TRP A 325 -6.21 -14.04 -33.52
CA TRP A 325 -6.25 -14.68 -34.82
C TRP A 325 -5.23 -14.03 -35.74
N ARG A 326 -4.23 -14.82 -36.11
CA ARG A 326 -3.21 -14.46 -37.10
C ARG A 326 -3.53 -15.19 -38.40
N VAL A 327 -3.82 -14.42 -39.44
CA VAL A 327 -4.08 -14.98 -40.78
C VAL A 327 -2.76 -15.40 -41.42
N ASP A 328 -1.74 -14.55 -41.29
CA ASP A 328 -0.38 -14.74 -41.76
C ASP A 328 0.62 -14.01 -40.82
N ASN A 329 1.85 -13.78 -41.24
CA ASN A 329 2.85 -13.05 -40.45
C ASN A 329 2.63 -11.51 -40.44
N THR A 330 1.70 -10.99 -41.24
CA THR A 330 1.46 -9.55 -41.43
C THR A 330 0.13 -9.07 -40.87
N LEU A 331 -0.89 -9.93 -40.85
CA LEU A 331 -2.25 -9.60 -40.47
C LEU A 331 -2.66 -10.34 -39.21
N ARG A 332 -2.98 -9.56 -38.17
CA ARG A 332 -3.38 -10.04 -36.85
C ARG A 332 -4.63 -9.31 -36.37
N PHE A 333 -5.64 -10.09 -36.01
CA PHE A 333 -6.82 -9.63 -35.30
C PHE A 333 -6.74 -10.11 -33.87
N TYR A 334 -6.97 -9.23 -32.90
CA TYR A 334 -6.98 -9.62 -31.49
C TYR A 334 -8.06 -8.87 -30.74
N VAL A 335 -8.64 -9.55 -29.76
CA VAL A 335 -9.57 -8.98 -28.79
C VAL A 335 -9.11 -9.41 -27.41
N ASP A 336 -9.01 -8.45 -26.50
CA ASP A 336 -8.69 -8.70 -25.10
C ASP A 336 -9.72 -7.97 -24.24
N THR A 337 -10.33 -8.70 -23.33
CA THR A 337 -11.30 -8.22 -22.36
C THR A 337 -10.74 -8.50 -20.97
N ASN A 338 -10.53 -7.43 -20.21
CA ASN A 338 -10.10 -7.51 -18.82
C ASN A 338 -11.16 -6.91 -17.90
N TYR A 339 -11.61 -7.70 -16.94
CA TYR A 339 -12.49 -7.27 -15.87
C TYR A 339 -11.76 -7.41 -14.54
N THR A 340 -11.65 -6.31 -13.81
CA THR A 340 -11.06 -6.26 -12.48
C THR A 340 -12.04 -5.61 -11.52
N TYR A 341 -12.33 -6.29 -10.43
CA TYR A 341 -13.15 -5.81 -9.32
C TYR A 341 -12.31 -5.78 -8.05
N TYR A 342 -12.31 -4.62 -7.40
CA TYR A 342 -11.58 -4.39 -6.17
C TYR A 342 -12.50 -3.75 -5.14
N LEU A 343 -12.68 -4.42 -4.00
CA LEU A 343 -13.44 -3.93 -2.86
C LEU A 343 -12.53 -3.76 -1.67
N TYR A 344 -12.50 -2.54 -1.12
CA TYR A 344 -11.71 -2.14 0.04
C TYR A 344 -12.63 -1.73 1.18
N HIS A 345 -12.56 -2.44 2.31
CA HIS A 345 -13.25 -2.10 3.56
C HIS A 345 -12.21 -1.83 4.65
N GLN A 346 -12.34 -0.70 5.33
CA GLN A 346 -11.46 -0.27 6.41
C GLN A 346 -12.28 0.02 7.65
N ASN A 347 -12.02 -0.74 8.71
CA ASN A 347 -12.71 -0.60 9.99
C ASN A 347 -11.73 -0.09 11.03
N TYR A 348 -12.13 0.96 11.75
CA TYR A 348 -11.41 1.49 12.89
C TYR A 348 -12.17 1.15 14.17
N ARG A 349 -11.43 0.64 15.17
CA ARG A 349 -11.90 0.51 16.54
C ARG A 349 -10.85 1.12 17.44
N GLY A 350 -11.20 2.15 18.18
CA GLY A 350 -10.23 2.80 19.05
C GLY A 350 -10.85 3.56 20.18
N LEU A 351 -9.99 3.92 21.12
CA LEU A 351 -10.25 4.90 22.14
C LEU A 351 -9.40 6.12 21.79
N ASN A 352 -10.07 7.24 21.60
CA ASN A 352 -9.40 8.53 21.50
C ASN A 352 -9.46 9.14 22.90
N SER A 353 -8.33 9.15 23.62
CA SER A 353 -8.19 9.97 24.80
C SER A 353 -7.56 11.29 24.37
N SER A 354 -8.37 12.33 24.26
CA SER A 354 -7.87 13.69 24.21
C SER A 354 -7.76 14.21 25.63
N ASP A 355 -6.56 14.64 26.03
CA ASP A 355 -6.45 15.53 27.19
C ASP A 355 -7.38 16.74 26.97
N ILE A 356 -7.90 17.32 28.06
CA ILE A 356 -8.75 18.53 28.11
C ILE A 356 -8.26 19.71 27.22
N ASN A 357 -7.00 19.65 26.80
CA ASN A 357 -6.31 20.56 25.90
C ASN A 357 -7.12 21.01 24.67
N ALA A 358 -8.07 20.20 24.16
CA ALA A 358 -8.76 20.51 22.92
C ALA A 358 -10.17 21.11 23.05
N GLN A 359 -10.87 21.02 24.19
CA GLN A 359 -12.32 21.32 24.19
C GLN A 359 -12.89 22.14 25.36
N ALA A 360 -12.20 22.31 26.51
CA ALA A 360 -12.66 23.22 27.57
C ALA A 360 -11.58 23.50 28.63
N ASN A 361 -10.77 24.55 28.46
CA ASN A 361 -9.69 24.89 29.39
C ASN A 361 -10.12 25.83 30.53
N ASN A 362 -11.40 26.24 30.59
CA ASN A 362 -11.96 27.07 31.64
C ASN A 362 -12.55 26.17 32.74
N VAL A 363 -11.98 26.23 33.94
CA VAL A 363 -12.35 25.40 35.08
C VAL A 363 -12.94 26.29 36.18
N GLN A 364 -14.05 25.87 36.76
CA GLN A 364 -14.69 26.57 37.87
C GLN A 364 -14.25 25.96 39.21
N ASN A 365 -14.11 26.80 40.24
CA ASN A 365 -13.79 26.41 41.62
C ASN A 365 -12.46 25.67 41.79
N LEU A 366 -11.47 25.94 40.92
CA LEU A 366 -10.12 25.39 41.08
C LEU A 366 -9.44 25.98 42.31
N GLN A 367 -9.11 25.13 43.29
CA GLN A 367 -8.36 25.52 44.48
C GLN A 367 -6.89 25.10 44.31
N THR A 368 -5.99 26.05 44.01
CA THR A 368 -4.54 25.81 44.08
C THR A 368 -4.05 26.19 45.47
N ARG A 369 -3.53 25.22 46.23
CA ARG A 369 -3.02 25.46 47.59
C ARG A 369 -1.58 25.97 47.48
N ARG A 370 -1.32 27.19 47.96
CA ARG A 370 0.04 27.73 48.09
C ARG A 370 0.71 26.99 49.25
N SER A 371 1.75 26.19 48.98
CA SER A 371 2.70 25.83 50.02
C SER A 371 3.55 27.07 50.29
N THR A 372 3.38 27.68 51.45
CA THR A 372 4.32 28.68 51.99
C THR A 372 5.64 28.03 52.35
#